data_AF-A0A3Q3J143-F1
#
_entry.id   AF-A0A3Q3J143-F1
#
_cell.length_a   1.000
_cell.length_b   1.000
_cell.length_c   1.000
_cell.angle_alpha   90.00
_cell.angle_beta   90.00
_cell.angle_gamma   90.00
#
_symmetry.space_group_name_H-M   'P 1'
#
loop_
_entity.id
_entity.type
_entity.pdbx_description
1 polymer ?
#
loop_
_entity_poly.entity_id
_entity_poly.type
_entity_poly.pdbx_seq_one_letter_code
_entity_poly.pdbx_strand_id
1 'polypeptide(L)'
;MEDLKQFLVVLSAAAAGGVVFIFLHGMAIIVYRLPWTWQCSKLMMKFIHAGLNLLAFIFAVISLVAVFDFHNGAKIPNLYSLHSWLGLVVVILYGMQLVLGVGMFLIPVTPVSWRAALMPVHVYSGLLLFTSIIAVALMGITEKLIFGLNNPKYKDLPPEAIFVNILGVFLVVFGALVLWIVTRPSWKRPSEQTLHILHTSGGGEDSTKVGPAMSQLSVGTDAEASEDVRRRNNRLDDQTN
;
A
#
# COMPACT_ATOMS: atom_id res chain seq x y z
N MET A 1 42.69 -1.72 1.62
CA MET A 1 41.92 -1.49 2.87
C MET A 1 40.81 -0.45 2.65
N GLU A 2 41.06 0.57 1.83
CA GLU A 2 40.06 1.57 1.41
C GLU A 2 38.92 0.93 0.60
N ASP A 3 39.24 0.04 -0.35
CA ASP A 3 38.22 -0.67 -1.14
C ASP A 3 37.26 -1.48 -0.25
N LEU A 4 37.78 -2.22 0.74
CA LEU A 4 36.97 -3.04 1.64
C LEU A 4 36.04 -2.19 2.52
N LYS A 5 36.52 -1.03 3.00
CA LYS A 5 35.69 -0.08 3.76
C LYS A 5 34.60 0.51 2.87
N GLN A 6 34.92 0.86 1.62
CA GLN A 6 33.96 1.35 0.65
C GLN A 6 32.87 0.31 0.35
N PHE A 7 33.26 -0.95 0.16
CA PHE A 7 32.31 -2.05 -0.06
C PHE A 7 31.37 -2.27 1.12
N LEU A 8 31.86 -2.17 2.37
CA LEU A 8 31.02 -2.28 3.57
C LEU A 8 30.03 -1.12 3.71
N VAL A 9 30.44 0.10 3.34
CA VAL A 9 29.55 1.27 3.32
C VAL A 9 28.43 1.08 2.29
N VAL A 10 28.76 0.62 1.08
CA VAL A 10 27.78 0.36 0.01
C VAL A 10 26.77 -0.71 0.44
N LEU A 11 27.23 -1.80 1.06
CA LEU A 11 26.35 -2.86 1.52
C LEU A 11 25.42 -2.41 2.66
N SER A 12 25.93 -1.58 3.58
CA SER A 12 25.14 -1.01 4.66
C SER A 12 24.08 -0.04 4.12
N ALA A 13 24.44 0.77 3.12
CA ALA A 13 23.52 1.66 2.43
C ALA A 13 22.42 0.88 1.67
N ALA A 14 22.75 -0.25 1.05
CA ALA A 14 21.78 -1.13 0.40
C ALA A 14 20.78 -1.73 1.41
N ALA A 15 21.24 -2.15 2.59
CA ALA A 15 20.38 -2.62 3.66
C ALA A 15 19.44 -1.52 4.16
N ALA A 16 19.96 -0.31 4.38
CA ALA A 16 19.15 0.86 4.74
C ALA A 16 18.11 1.20 3.66
N GLY A 17 18.51 1.18 2.39
CA GLY A 17 17.60 1.37 1.25
C GLY A 17 16.47 0.34 1.21
N GLY A 18 16.76 -0.93 1.53
CA GLY A 18 15.75 -1.97 1.67
C GLY A 18 14.74 -1.71 2.81
N VAL A 19 15.20 -1.21 3.95
CA VAL A 19 14.31 -0.81 5.06
C VAL A 19 13.43 0.39 4.68
N VAL A 20 14.01 1.39 4.02
CA VAL A 20 13.29 2.56 3.50
C VAL A 20 12.24 2.14 2.47
N PHE A 21 12.57 1.19 1.60
CA PHE A 21 11.63 0.60 0.64
C PHE A 21 10.40 -0.01 1.35
N ILE A 22 10.61 -0.84 2.37
CA ILE A 22 9.52 -1.45 3.16
C ILE A 22 8.65 -0.37 3.80
N PHE A 23 9.28 0.62 4.44
CA PHE A 23 8.56 1.68 5.14
C PHE A 23 7.71 2.52 4.17
N LEU A 24 8.30 3.02 3.09
CA LEU A 24 7.60 3.84 2.10
C LEU A 24 6.46 3.07 1.43
N HIS A 25 6.67 1.80 1.08
CA HIS A 25 5.62 0.97 0.51
C HIS A 25 4.48 0.73 1.50
N GLY A 26 4.80 0.43 2.77
CA GLY A 26 3.79 0.29 3.83
C GLY A 26 2.96 1.56 4.02
N MET A 27 3.59 2.74 4.01
CA MET A 27 2.88 4.03 4.05
C MET A 27 2.01 4.25 2.80
N ALA A 28 2.49 3.86 1.62
CA ALA A 28 1.72 3.95 0.38
C ALA A 28 0.46 3.08 0.41
N ILE A 29 0.51 1.89 1.02
CA ILE A 29 -0.62 0.97 1.17
C ILE A 29 -1.72 1.59 2.04
N ILE A 30 -1.35 2.23 3.16
CA ILE A 30 -2.33 2.75 4.13
C ILE A 30 -2.76 4.19 3.84
N VAL A 31 -2.18 4.90 2.87
CA VAL A 31 -2.42 6.34 2.65
C VAL A 31 -3.92 6.70 2.47
N TYR A 32 -4.70 5.79 1.87
CA TYR A 32 -6.15 5.96 1.69
C TYR A 32 -6.98 5.62 2.93
N ARG A 33 -6.39 5.01 3.96
CA ARG A 33 -7.07 4.59 5.20
C ARG A 33 -6.98 5.66 6.30
N LEU A 34 -6.14 6.66 6.12
CA LEU A 34 -5.90 7.71 7.10
C LEU A 34 -7.10 8.69 7.14
N PRO A 35 -7.77 8.89 8.30
CA PRO A 35 -8.98 9.71 8.37
C PRO A 35 -8.80 11.15 7.89
N TRP A 36 -7.64 11.75 8.18
CA TRP A 36 -7.32 13.12 7.75
C TRP A 36 -7.14 13.27 6.23
N THR A 37 -6.94 12.17 5.49
CA THR A 37 -6.85 12.22 4.02
C THR A 37 -8.20 12.09 3.32
N TRP A 38 -9.30 11.87 4.06
CA TRP A 38 -10.63 11.69 3.46
C TRP A 38 -11.17 12.99 2.88
N GLN A 39 -10.85 14.14 3.49
CA GLN A 39 -11.24 15.47 2.99
C GLN A 39 -10.42 15.92 1.78
N CYS A 40 -9.30 15.26 1.49
CA CYS A 40 -8.45 15.58 0.36
C CYS A 40 -9.01 15.08 -0.96
N SER A 41 -8.70 15.76 -2.07
CA SER A 41 -9.06 15.29 -3.42
C SER A 41 -8.63 13.83 -3.67
N LYS A 42 -9.52 13.05 -4.29
CA LYS A 42 -9.21 11.66 -4.69
C LYS A 42 -8.04 11.59 -5.67
N LEU A 43 -7.93 12.57 -6.56
CA LEU A 43 -6.83 12.67 -7.51
C LEU A 43 -5.50 12.92 -6.78
N MET A 44 -5.49 13.82 -5.80
CA MET A 44 -4.29 14.09 -4.99
C MET A 44 -3.82 12.84 -4.25
N MET A 45 -4.75 12.07 -3.66
CA MET A 45 -4.39 10.82 -2.99
C MET A 45 -3.85 9.75 -3.94
N LYS A 46 -4.30 9.72 -5.20
CA LYS A 46 -3.70 8.87 -6.24
C LYS A 46 -2.28 9.28 -6.56
N PHE A 47 -2.00 10.57 -6.67
CA PHE A 47 -0.63 11.06 -6.89
C PHE A 47 0.27 10.75 -5.69
N ILE A 48 -0.20 10.94 -4.45
CA ILE A 48 0.59 10.60 -3.26
C ILE A 48 0.87 9.10 -3.21
N HIS A 49 -0.14 8.25 -3.45
CA HIS A 49 0.05 6.81 -3.50
C HIS A 49 1.05 6.39 -4.59
N ALA A 50 0.90 6.91 -5.81
CA ALA A 50 1.82 6.62 -6.91
C ALA A 50 3.24 7.12 -6.63
N GLY A 51 3.37 8.34 -6.10
CA GLY A 51 4.65 8.95 -5.75
C GLY A 51 5.40 8.20 -4.65
N LEU A 52 4.70 7.79 -3.59
CA LEU A 52 5.28 6.97 -2.52
C LEU A 52 5.75 5.61 -3.05
N ASN A 53 4.94 4.93 -3.87
CA ASN A 53 5.35 3.65 -4.47
C ASN A 53 6.51 3.80 -5.45
N LEU A 54 6.56 4.90 -6.22
CA LEU A 54 7.67 5.20 -7.13
C LEU A 54 8.96 5.47 -6.36
N LEU A 55 8.91 6.28 -5.30
CA LEU A 55 10.07 6.55 -4.47
C LEU A 55 10.58 5.26 -3.80
N ALA A 56 9.66 4.43 -3.29
CA ALA A 56 9.97 3.12 -2.75
C ALA A 56 10.67 2.23 -3.81
N PHE A 57 10.18 2.21 -5.06
CA PHE A 57 10.80 1.47 -6.15
C PHE A 57 12.21 1.95 -6.49
N ILE A 58 12.45 3.27 -6.48
CA ILE A 58 13.79 3.85 -6.70
C ILE A 58 14.76 3.33 -5.63
N PHE A 59 14.38 3.35 -4.36
CA PHE A 59 15.22 2.80 -3.29
C PHE A 59 15.45 1.29 -3.44
N ALA A 60 14.46 0.52 -3.88
CA ALA A 60 14.61 -0.90 -4.17
C ALA A 60 15.64 -1.16 -5.29
N VAL A 61 15.55 -0.40 -6.40
CA VAL A 61 16.49 -0.50 -7.53
C VAL A 61 17.91 -0.11 -7.12
N ILE A 62 18.07 1.01 -6.39
CA ILE A 62 19.39 1.43 -5.89
C ILE A 62 19.99 0.35 -4.97
N SER A 63 19.19 -0.22 -4.07
CA SER A 63 19.64 -1.29 -3.18
C SER A 63 20.05 -2.55 -3.94
N LEU A 64 19.30 -2.91 -4.99
CA LEU A 64 19.61 -4.05 -5.84
C LEU A 64 20.93 -3.84 -6.61
N VAL A 65 21.08 -2.68 -7.26
CA VAL A 65 22.31 -2.31 -7.99
C VAL A 65 23.52 -2.35 -7.06
N ALA A 66 23.41 -1.77 -5.86
CA ALA A 66 24.48 -1.79 -4.87
C ALA A 66 24.93 -3.22 -4.47
N VAL A 67 23.99 -4.17 -4.38
CA VAL A 67 24.32 -5.58 -4.08
C VAL A 67 25.01 -6.26 -5.27
N PHE A 68 24.53 -6.03 -6.49
CA PHE A 68 25.17 -6.57 -7.70
C PHE A 68 26.59 -6.02 -7.87
N ASP A 69 26.78 -4.71 -7.68
CA ASP A 69 28.10 -4.06 -7.75
C ASP A 69 29.05 -4.62 -6.68
N PHE A 70 28.56 -4.82 -5.45
CA PHE A 70 29.32 -5.46 -4.38
C PHE A 70 29.73 -6.89 -4.74
N HIS A 71 28.81 -7.72 -5.24
CA HIS A 71 29.13 -9.09 -5.63
C HIS A 71 30.13 -9.14 -6.79
N ASN A 72 29.95 -8.29 -7.80
CA ASN A 72 30.86 -8.22 -8.95
C ASN A 72 32.27 -7.79 -8.52
N GLY A 73 32.37 -6.76 -7.67
CA GLY A 73 33.64 -6.30 -7.12
C GLY A 73 34.33 -7.33 -6.23
N ALA A 74 33.56 -8.04 -5.40
CA ALA A 74 34.05 -9.09 -4.51
C ALA A 74 34.19 -10.48 -5.16
N LYS A 75 33.86 -10.62 -6.46
CA LYS A 75 33.84 -11.89 -7.21
C LYS A 75 32.98 -12.97 -6.56
N ILE A 76 31.86 -12.56 -5.97
CA ILE A 76 30.84 -13.45 -5.40
C ILE A 76 29.83 -13.77 -6.51
N PRO A 77 29.43 -15.05 -6.70
CA PRO A 77 28.41 -15.37 -7.69
C PRO A 77 27.08 -14.67 -7.36
N ASN A 78 26.40 -14.16 -8.37
CA ASN A 78 25.09 -13.55 -8.24
C ASN A 78 23.97 -14.59 -8.32
N LEU A 79 22.80 -14.26 -7.74
CA LEU A 79 21.56 -15.00 -7.91
C LEU A 79 21.63 -16.51 -7.61
N TYR A 80 22.35 -16.93 -6.56
CA TYR A 80 22.42 -18.33 -6.15
C TYR A 80 21.58 -18.67 -4.91
N SER A 81 21.18 -17.65 -4.10
CA SER A 81 20.41 -17.86 -2.88
C SER A 81 18.90 -17.71 -3.11
N LEU A 82 18.10 -18.36 -2.28
CA LEU A 82 16.63 -18.23 -2.36
C LEU A 82 16.18 -16.79 -2.07
N HIS A 83 16.85 -16.09 -1.15
CA HIS A 83 16.63 -14.65 -0.92
C HIS A 83 16.77 -13.85 -2.23
N SER A 84 17.82 -14.12 -3.01
CA SER A 84 18.09 -13.40 -4.25
C SER A 84 17.09 -13.71 -5.38
N TRP A 85 16.61 -14.96 -5.49
CA TRP A 85 15.58 -15.33 -6.46
C TRP A 85 14.24 -14.68 -6.14
N LEU A 86 13.77 -14.83 -4.90
CA LEU A 86 12.51 -14.24 -4.46
C LEU A 86 12.58 -12.71 -4.46
N GLY A 87 13.71 -12.12 -4.05
CA GLY A 87 13.91 -10.68 -4.08
C GLY A 87 13.84 -10.11 -5.49
N LEU A 88 14.46 -10.76 -6.48
CA LEU A 88 14.37 -10.33 -7.87
C LEU A 88 12.93 -10.43 -8.42
N VAL A 89 12.24 -11.54 -8.15
CA VAL A 89 10.84 -11.72 -8.54
C VAL A 89 9.96 -10.63 -7.93
N VAL A 90 10.13 -10.34 -6.64
CA VAL A 90 9.38 -9.29 -5.94
C VAL A 90 9.63 -7.91 -6.56
N VAL A 91 10.88 -7.55 -6.86
CA VAL A 91 11.19 -6.25 -7.50
C VAL A 91 10.56 -6.14 -8.89
N ILE A 92 10.61 -7.21 -9.70
CA ILE A 92 10.00 -7.23 -11.03
C ILE A 92 8.48 -7.08 -10.94
N LEU A 93 7.83 -7.89 -10.09
CA LEU A 93 6.38 -7.84 -9.89
C LEU A 93 5.93 -6.50 -9.31
N TYR A 94 6.72 -5.89 -8.43
CA TYR A 94 6.47 -4.55 -7.92
C TYR A 94 6.52 -3.50 -9.04
N GLY A 95 7.52 -3.55 -9.91
CA GLY A 95 7.61 -2.67 -11.07
C GLY A 95 6.42 -2.81 -11.99
N MET A 96 5.99 -4.05 -12.27
CA MET A 96 4.78 -4.33 -13.07
C MET A 96 3.52 -3.77 -12.40
N GLN A 97 3.36 -3.98 -11.09
CA GLN A 97 2.26 -3.44 -10.30
C GLN A 97 2.20 -1.90 -10.36
N LEU A 98 3.37 -1.23 -10.30
CA LEU A 98 3.47 0.22 -10.39
C LEU A 98 3.05 0.74 -11.77
N VAL A 99 3.57 0.15 -12.85
CA VAL A 99 3.24 0.54 -14.23
C VAL A 99 1.76 0.33 -14.52
N LEU A 100 1.22 -0.85 -14.18
CA LEU A 100 -0.21 -1.16 -14.35
C LEU A 100 -1.08 -0.25 -13.47
N GLY A 101 -0.66 0.03 -12.23
CA GLY A 101 -1.38 0.92 -11.33
C GLY A 101 -1.52 2.34 -11.87
N VAL A 102 -0.41 2.91 -12.38
CA VAL A 102 -0.41 4.24 -13.02
C VAL A 102 -1.26 4.22 -14.28
N GLY A 103 -1.02 3.25 -15.17
CA GLY A 103 -1.71 3.13 -16.45
C GLY A 103 -3.22 2.97 -16.32
N MET A 104 -3.69 2.18 -15.36
CA MET A 104 -5.12 1.87 -15.19
C MET A 104 -5.86 2.88 -14.31
N PHE A 105 -5.25 3.36 -13.23
CA PHE A 105 -5.96 4.14 -12.20
C PHE A 105 -5.64 5.64 -12.19
N LEU A 106 -4.52 6.07 -12.77
CA LEU A 106 -4.11 7.48 -12.80
C LEU A 106 -4.48 8.15 -14.14
N ILE A 107 -4.28 7.45 -15.26
CA ILE A 107 -4.59 7.96 -16.60
C ILE A 107 -6.10 7.87 -16.86
N PRO A 108 -6.78 8.95 -17.30
CA PRO A 108 -8.24 8.97 -17.47
C PRO A 108 -8.75 8.13 -18.66
N VAL A 109 -7.87 7.64 -19.53
CA VAL A 109 -8.19 6.95 -20.80
C VAL A 109 -8.82 5.55 -20.60
N THR A 110 -8.54 4.87 -19.50
CA THR A 110 -8.98 3.48 -19.28
C THR A 110 -10.49 3.36 -19.03
N PRO A 111 -11.20 2.40 -19.65
CA PRO A 111 -12.61 2.17 -19.39
C PRO A 111 -12.91 1.81 -17.92
N VAL A 112 -14.07 2.24 -17.43
CA VAL A 112 -14.49 2.03 -16.03
C VAL A 112 -14.64 0.54 -15.69
N SER A 113 -15.12 -0.28 -16.64
CA SER A 113 -15.27 -1.73 -16.47
C SER A 113 -13.93 -2.43 -16.16
N TRP A 114 -12.89 -2.09 -16.90
CA TRP A 114 -11.54 -2.63 -16.69
C TRP A 114 -10.95 -2.20 -15.34
N ARG A 115 -11.15 -0.94 -14.95
CA ARG A 115 -10.72 -0.46 -13.62
C ARG A 115 -11.42 -1.22 -12.50
N ALA A 116 -12.73 -1.47 -12.63
CA ALA A 116 -13.50 -2.22 -11.64
C ALA A 116 -13.04 -3.68 -11.54
N ALA A 117 -12.78 -4.34 -12.67
CA ALA A 117 -12.34 -5.74 -12.72
C ALA A 117 -10.91 -5.94 -12.17
N LEU A 118 -9.99 -5.00 -12.41
CA LEU A 118 -8.60 -5.11 -11.95
C LEU A 118 -8.34 -4.55 -10.55
N MET A 119 -9.28 -3.78 -9.98
CA MET A 119 -9.12 -3.23 -8.63
C MET A 119 -8.89 -4.31 -7.55
N PRO A 120 -9.64 -5.44 -7.52
CA PRO A 120 -9.39 -6.51 -6.56
C PRO A 120 -8.02 -7.15 -6.74
N VAL A 121 -7.61 -7.36 -8.00
CA VAL A 121 -6.30 -7.91 -8.35
C VAL A 121 -5.20 -7.00 -7.83
N HIS A 122 -5.28 -5.69 -8.12
CA HIS A 122 -4.32 -4.69 -7.66
C HIS A 122 -4.21 -4.64 -6.14
N VAL A 123 -5.34 -4.69 -5.41
CA VAL A 123 -5.31 -4.70 -3.95
C VAL A 123 -4.68 -5.97 -3.42
N TYR A 124 -5.10 -7.14 -3.89
CA TYR A 124 -4.59 -8.43 -3.41
C TYR A 124 -3.10 -8.60 -3.73
N SER A 125 -2.69 -8.30 -4.97
CA SER A 125 -1.29 -8.37 -5.38
C SER A 125 -0.42 -7.39 -4.59
N GLY A 126 -0.93 -6.19 -4.27
CA GLY A 126 -0.22 -5.22 -3.44
C GLY A 126 0.05 -5.73 -2.02
N LEU A 127 -0.93 -6.37 -1.37
CA LEU A 127 -0.76 -6.96 -0.03
C LEU A 127 0.17 -8.18 -0.05
N LEU A 128 0.05 -9.01 -1.09
CA LEU A 128 0.93 -10.17 -1.29
C LEU A 128 2.38 -9.72 -1.50
N LEU A 129 2.60 -8.69 -2.31
CA LEU A 129 3.92 -8.08 -2.54
C LEU A 129 4.49 -7.55 -1.23
N PHE A 130 3.73 -6.76 -0.47
CA PHE A 130 4.20 -6.22 0.80
C PHE A 130 4.65 -7.29 1.78
N THR A 131 3.84 -8.35 1.93
CA THR A 131 4.18 -9.50 2.79
C THR A 131 5.43 -10.23 2.28
N SER A 132 5.53 -10.43 0.96
CA SER A 132 6.70 -11.05 0.32
C SER A 132 7.98 -10.22 0.50
N ILE A 133 7.90 -8.88 0.41
CA ILE A 133 9.04 -7.99 0.64
C ILE A 133 9.58 -8.16 2.05
N ILE A 134 8.71 -8.20 3.06
CA ILE A 134 9.12 -8.41 4.46
C ILE A 134 9.77 -9.79 4.61
N ALA A 135 9.17 -10.84 4.05
CA ALA A 135 9.73 -12.19 4.10
C ALA A 135 11.14 -12.24 3.46
N VAL A 136 11.30 -11.66 2.26
CA VAL A 136 12.59 -11.57 1.58
C VAL A 136 13.60 -10.77 2.41
N ALA A 137 13.20 -9.67 3.04
CA ALA A 137 14.08 -8.87 3.89
C ALA A 137 14.57 -9.66 5.11
N LEU A 138 13.69 -10.42 5.77
CA LEU A 138 14.05 -11.30 6.89
C LEU A 138 15.01 -12.41 6.46
N MET A 139 14.81 -12.98 5.27
CA MET A 139 15.75 -13.96 4.69
C MET A 139 17.12 -13.31 4.46
N GLY A 140 17.17 -12.11 3.88
CA GLY A 140 18.43 -11.39 3.63
C GLY A 140 19.16 -11.01 4.91
N ILE A 141 18.44 -10.55 5.93
CA ILE A 141 18.97 -10.31 7.28
C ILE A 141 19.59 -11.60 7.84
N THR A 142 18.86 -12.71 7.75
CA THR A 142 19.32 -14.00 8.27
C THR A 142 20.56 -14.51 7.53
N GLU A 143 20.57 -14.48 6.20
CA GLU A 143 21.74 -14.83 5.38
C GLU A 143 22.95 -13.96 5.75
N LYS A 144 22.77 -12.65 5.92
CA LYS A 144 23.87 -11.75 6.28
C LYS A 144 24.39 -11.96 7.70
N LEU A 145 23.53 -12.26 8.66
CA LEU A 145 23.98 -12.57 10.03
C LEU A 145 24.75 -13.89 10.08
N ILE A 146 24.25 -14.93 9.39
CA ILE A 146 24.90 -16.25 9.36
C ILE A 146 26.26 -16.20 8.68
N PHE A 147 26.37 -15.51 7.53
CA PHE A 147 27.63 -15.46 6.77
C PHE A 147 28.58 -14.34 7.24
N GLY A 148 28.04 -13.26 7.79
CA GLY A 148 28.80 -12.07 8.19
C GLY A 148 29.43 -12.18 9.58
N LEU A 149 28.80 -12.86 10.53
CA LEU A 149 29.28 -12.96 11.91
C LEU A 149 30.06 -14.25 12.15
N ASN A 150 31.37 -14.18 11.94
CA ASN A 150 32.27 -15.33 12.07
C ASN A 150 33.08 -15.36 13.38
N ASN A 151 33.35 -14.22 14.01
CA ASN A 151 34.03 -14.11 15.31
C ASN A 151 33.73 -12.75 15.96
N PRO A 152 32.92 -12.68 17.03
CA PRO A 152 32.09 -13.75 17.60
C PRO A 152 31.06 -14.30 16.59
N LYS A 153 30.66 -15.57 16.76
CA LYS A 153 29.71 -16.21 15.82
C LYS A 153 28.29 -15.74 16.11
N TYR A 154 27.41 -15.77 15.09
CA TYR A 154 26.00 -15.39 15.25
C TYR A 154 25.30 -16.08 16.44
N LYS A 155 25.55 -17.37 16.65
CA LYS A 155 24.98 -18.15 17.76
C LYS A 155 25.36 -17.65 19.16
N ASP A 156 26.47 -16.92 19.27
CA ASP A 156 26.96 -16.38 20.54
C ASP A 156 26.27 -15.05 20.88
N LEU A 157 25.30 -14.62 20.06
CA LEU A 157 24.48 -13.41 20.20
C LEU A 157 25.31 -12.16 20.48
N PRO A 158 26.28 -11.81 19.61
CA PRO A 158 26.97 -10.54 19.76
C PRO A 158 26.02 -9.34 19.62
N PRO A 159 26.41 -8.15 20.09
CA PRO A 159 25.54 -6.97 20.06
C PRO A 159 24.93 -6.66 18.68
N GLU A 160 25.70 -6.88 17.62
CA GLU A 160 25.24 -6.71 16.23
C GLU A 160 24.11 -7.69 15.87
N ALA A 161 24.22 -8.95 16.30
CA ALA A 161 23.19 -9.96 16.09
C ALA A 161 21.89 -9.59 16.81
N ILE A 162 21.99 -9.14 18.06
CA ILE A 162 20.83 -8.70 18.86
C ILE A 162 20.15 -7.52 18.17
N PHE A 163 20.92 -6.50 17.80
CA PHE A 163 20.40 -5.30 17.14
C PHE A 163 19.66 -5.62 15.85
N VAL A 164 20.26 -6.42 14.97
CA VAL A 164 19.66 -6.76 13.67
C VAL A 164 18.47 -7.71 13.82
N ASN A 165 18.47 -8.62 14.80
CA ASN A 165 17.30 -9.44 15.12
C ASN A 165 16.13 -8.59 15.62
N ILE A 166 16.39 -7.61 16.49
CA ILE A 166 15.39 -6.64 16.94
C ILE A 166 14.82 -5.85 15.75
N LEU A 167 15.67 -5.40 14.81
CA LEU A 167 15.22 -4.77 13.57
C LEU A 167 14.29 -5.71 12.77
N GLY A 168 14.64 -6.98 12.62
CA GLY A 168 13.78 -7.99 11.98
C GLY A 168 12.42 -8.10 12.65
N VAL A 169 12.36 -8.14 13.98
CA VAL A 169 11.10 -8.14 14.74
C VAL A 169 10.29 -6.86 14.48
N PHE A 170 10.94 -5.69 14.47
CA PHE A 170 10.25 -4.43 14.15
C PHE A 170 9.66 -4.42 12.74
N LEU A 171 10.33 -4.99 11.74
CA LEU A 171 9.78 -5.12 10.39
C LEU A 171 8.53 -5.99 10.36
N VAL A 172 8.50 -7.10 11.12
CA VAL A 172 7.32 -7.97 11.25
C VAL A 172 6.16 -7.23 11.92
N VAL A 173 6.42 -6.55 13.05
CA VAL A 173 5.40 -5.79 13.77
C VAL A 173 4.84 -4.67 12.89
N PHE A 174 5.70 -3.92 12.20
CA PHE A 174 5.30 -2.90 11.23
C PHE A 174 4.42 -3.49 10.14
N GLY A 175 4.82 -4.62 9.55
CA GLY A 175 4.04 -5.33 8.54
C GLY A 175 2.66 -5.72 9.04
N ALA A 176 2.58 -6.32 10.23
CA ALA A 176 1.32 -6.72 10.85
C ALA A 176 0.39 -5.52 11.10
N LEU A 177 0.92 -4.39 11.57
CA LEU A 177 0.16 -3.16 11.77
C LEU A 177 -0.38 -2.58 10.46
N VAL A 178 0.44 -2.54 9.41
CA VAL A 178 0.01 -2.09 8.06
C VAL A 178 -1.10 -2.99 7.52
N LEU A 179 -0.93 -4.31 7.61
CA LEU A 179 -1.94 -5.30 7.18
C LEU A 179 -3.23 -5.16 7.99
N TRP A 180 -3.12 -4.94 9.30
CA TRP A 180 -4.28 -4.66 10.14
C TRP A 180 -5.02 -3.41 9.68
N ILE A 181 -4.32 -2.28 9.51
CA ILE A 181 -4.92 -1.01 9.08
C ILE A 181 -5.63 -1.14 7.73
N VAL A 182 -5.00 -1.76 6.74
CA VAL A 182 -5.54 -1.83 5.38
C VAL A 182 -6.74 -2.77 5.26
N THR A 183 -6.81 -3.81 6.11
CA THR A 183 -7.89 -4.81 6.11
C THR A 183 -9.10 -4.40 6.95
N ARG A 184 -9.01 -3.36 7.79
CA ARG A 184 -10.17 -2.81 8.53
C ARG A 184 -11.20 -2.18 7.59
N PRO A 185 -12.43 -2.74 7.47
CA PRO A 185 -13.44 -2.17 6.58
C PRO A 185 -13.91 -0.78 7.00
N SER A 186 -13.99 -0.53 8.31
CA SER A 186 -14.37 0.76 8.90
C SER A 186 -13.41 1.91 8.59
N TRP A 187 -12.17 1.60 8.20
CA TRP A 187 -11.16 2.60 7.83
C TRP A 187 -11.04 2.78 6.31
N LYS A 188 -11.86 2.09 5.53
CA LYS A 188 -11.90 2.29 4.08
C LYS A 188 -12.43 3.69 3.78
N ARG A 189 -11.69 4.45 2.94
CA ARG A 189 -12.09 5.79 2.49
C ARG A 189 -13.56 5.80 2.04
N PRO A 190 -14.42 6.66 2.61
CA PRO A 190 -15.80 6.82 2.19
C PRO A 190 -15.91 7.20 0.71
N SER A 191 -17.02 6.82 0.07
CA SER A 191 -17.33 7.29 -1.28
C SER A 191 -17.55 8.81 -1.29
N GLU A 192 -17.28 9.48 -2.41
CA GLU A 192 -17.48 10.95 -2.52
C GLU A 192 -18.94 11.35 -2.24
N GLN A 193 -19.91 10.50 -2.59
CA GLN A 193 -21.34 10.70 -2.29
C GLN A 193 -21.61 10.70 -0.78
N THR A 194 -21.02 9.74 -0.04
CA THR A 194 -21.15 9.67 1.42
C THR A 194 -20.51 10.88 2.10
N LEU A 195 -19.37 11.35 1.60
CA LEU A 195 -18.66 12.50 2.16
C LEU A 195 -19.48 13.80 1.97
N HIS A 196 -20.13 13.97 0.81
CA HIS A 196 -21.01 15.11 0.57
C HIS A 196 -22.23 15.09 1.51
N ILE A 197 -22.86 13.94 1.72
CA ILE A 197 -24.00 13.80 2.65
C ILE A 197 -23.60 14.11 4.10
N LEU A 198 -22.43 13.66 4.55
CA LEU A 198 -21.91 13.98 5.88
C LEU A 198 -21.63 15.48 6.06
N HIS A 199 -21.11 16.14 5.02
CA HIS A 199 -20.84 17.58 5.06
C HIS A 199 -22.14 18.42 5.01
N THR A 200 -23.17 17.93 4.32
CA THR A 200 -24.50 18.58 4.29
C THR A 200 -25.28 18.34 5.58
N SER A 201 -25.17 17.16 6.21
CA SER A 201 -25.88 16.85 7.46
C SER A 201 -25.22 17.46 8.70
N GLY A 202 -23.88 17.60 8.73
CA GLY A 202 -23.15 18.19 9.85
C GLY A 202 -23.22 19.72 9.95
N GLY A 203 -23.83 20.39 8.95
CA GLY A 203 -24.02 21.85 8.93
C GLY A 203 -25.44 22.31 9.30
N GLY A 204 -26.30 21.40 9.78
CA GLY A 204 -27.75 21.63 9.89
C GLY A 204 -28.32 21.75 11.31
N GLU A 205 -27.50 21.89 12.35
CA GLU A 205 -27.99 22.04 13.73
C GLU A 205 -27.44 23.31 14.39
N ASP A 206 -28.01 24.46 14.04
CA ASP A 206 -28.30 25.53 15.01
C ASP A 206 -29.54 26.33 14.57
N SER A 207 -30.47 26.56 15.51
CA SER A 207 -31.79 27.17 15.31
C SER A 207 -31.66 28.71 15.30
N THR A 208 -32.48 29.54 14.64
CA THR A 208 -33.87 29.86 14.98
C THR A 208 -34.42 31.00 14.08
N LYS A 209 -35.73 30.94 13.76
CA LYS A 209 -36.73 32.04 13.57
C LYS A 209 -37.32 32.33 12.17
N VAL A 210 -38.59 31.93 12.06
CA VAL A 210 -39.82 32.67 11.60
C VAL A 210 -39.92 33.11 10.12
N GLY A 211 -41.01 32.67 9.45
CA GLY A 211 -41.42 32.99 8.06
C GLY A 211 -41.91 34.45 7.83
N PRO A 212 -42.56 34.80 6.70
CA PRO A 212 -43.77 34.11 6.21
C PRO A 212 -43.95 33.96 4.66
N ALA A 213 -44.80 32.98 4.32
CA ALA A 213 -45.80 32.86 3.24
C ALA A 213 -45.69 33.56 1.84
N MET A 214 -45.87 32.70 0.81
CA MET A 214 -46.82 32.82 -0.33
C MET A 214 -46.34 33.27 -1.73
N SER A 215 -46.37 32.34 -2.70
CA SER A 215 -47.01 32.43 -4.05
C SER A 215 -46.71 31.15 -4.87
N GLN A 216 -47.72 30.30 -5.13
CA GLN A 216 -48.36 30.02 -6.44
C GLN A 216 -47.39 29.43 -7.51
N LEU A 217 -47.38 28.11 -7.73
CA LEU A 217 -48.21 27.30 -8.65
C LEU A 217 -47.60 27.15 -10.07
N SER A 218 -47.15 25.94 -10.41
CA SER A 218 -47.28 25.32 -11.74
C SER A 218 -46.91 23.83 -11.66
N VAL A 219 -47.78 22.99 -12.20
CA VAL A 219 -47.82 21.53 -12.13
C VAL A 219 -47.09 20.94 -13.36
N GLY A 220 -46.40 19.80 -13.17
CA GLY A 220 -45.77 19.04 -14.26
C GLY A 220 -45.24 17.70 -13.79
N THR A 221 -46.13 16.71 -13.80
CA THR A 221 -46.03 15.26 -13.54
C THR A 221 -44.78 14.57 -14.08
N ASP A 222 -44.11 13.73 -13.26
CA ASP A 222 -43.34 12.53 -13.65
C ASP A 222 -42.80 11.80 -12.39
N ALA A 223 -43.69 11.15 -11.61
CA ALA A 223 -43.27 10.43 -10.39
C ALA A 223 -44.01 9.11 -10.11
N GLU A 224 -44.73 8.53 -11.07
CA GLU A 224 -45.49 7.28 -10.85
C GLU A 224 -44.83 6.00 -11.38
N ALA A 225 -43.62 6.07 -11.97
CA ALA A 225 -42.96 4.86 -12.49
C ALA A 225 -42.01 4.16 -11.49
N SER A 226 -41.64 4.82 -10.38
CA SER A 226 -40.56 4.34 -9.50
C SER A 226 -41.07 3.60 -8.25
N GLU A 227 -42.28 3.89 -7.76
CA GLU A 227 -42.83 3.22 -6.58
C GLU A 227 -43.31 1.79 -6.87
N ASP A 228 -43.79 1.52 -8.09
CA ASP A 228 -44.33 0.20 -8.44
C ASP A 228 -43.26 -0.88 -8.60
N VAL A 229 -42.02 -0.50 -8.91
CA VAL A 229 -40.87 -1.43 -8.97
C VAL A 229 -40.42 -1.83 -7.56
N ARG A 230 -40.46 -0.89 -6.60
CA ARG A 230 -40.05 -1.14 -5.21
C ARG A 230 -41.02 -2.05 -4.47
N ARG A 231 -42.32 -1.97 -4.78
CA ARG A 231 -43.35 -2.80 -4.12
C ARG A 231 -43.37 -4.26 -4.61
N ARG A 232 -42.83 -4.53 -5.80
CA ARG A 232 -42.81 -5.88 -6.39
C ARG A 232 -41.68 -6.77 -5.84
N ASN A 233 -40.51 -6.20 -5.52
CA ASN A 233 -39.40 -6.98 -4.96
C ASN A 233 -39.67 -7.44 -3.52
N ASN A 234 -40.29 -6.59 -2.69
CA ASN A 234 -40.56 -6.95 -1.29
C ASN A 234 -41.59 -8.08 -1.11
N ARG A 235 -42.29 -8.52 -2.16
CA ARG A 235 -43.23 -9.65 -2.11
C ARG A 235 -42.61 -10.99 -2.52
N LEU A 236 -41.41 -11.00 -3.09
CA LEU A 236 -40.73 -12.23 -3.51
C LEU A 236 -39.86 -12.83 -2.38
N ASP A 237 -39.39 -12.00 -1.45
CA ASP A 237 -38.54 -12.45 -0.34
C ASP A 237 -39.32 -13.07 0.84
N ASP A 238 -40.66 -13.01 0.83
CA ASP A 238 -41.53 -13.58 1.88
C ASP A 238 -42.11 -14.96 1.51
N GLN A 239 -41.66 -15.55 0.39
CA GLN A 239 -42.13 -16.87 -0.09
C GLN A 239 -41.05 -17.97 -0.15
N THR A 240 -39.85 -17.72 0.34
CA THR A 240 -38.82 -18.77 0.47
C THR A 240 -38.33 -18.83 1.91
N ASN A 241 -39.17 -19.45 2.74
CA ASN A 241 -38.80 -20.09 4.00
C ASN A 241 -38.68 -21.59 3.73
#